data_AF-A0A967VUU2-F1
#
_entry.id   AF-A0A967VUU2-F1
#
_cell.length_a   1.000
_cell.length_b   1.000
_cell.length_c   1.000
_cell.angle_alpha   90.00
_cell.angle_beta   90.00
_cell.angle_gamma   90.00
#
_symmetry.space_group_name_H-M   'P 1'
#
loop_
_entity.id
_entity.type
_entity.pdbx_description
1 polymer ?
#
loop_
_entity_poly.entity_id
_entity_poly.type
_entity_poly.pdbx_seq_one_letter_code
_entity_poly.pdbx_strand_id
1 'polypeptide(L)'
;MKPIGKEIRLRFPRLTMSLIMSIIFWIVSAIVPPTMENIEVPGLDLEASLLVWIITVAVAMLFLLRALSDALILGDILTDIFVKRIGIKQEVSPKRAFRDFIYIIVVILVAAAISPVLGKVGNFGNTLRNIITYVALGIILILIYDIGRIVYRIIEQRAQSMADRLAKMAEKSEGK
;
A
#
# COMPACT_ATOMS: atom_id res chain seq x y z
N MET A 1 11.61 25.90 4.75
CA MET A 1 11.51 24.58 4.07
C MET A 1 12.69 23.73 4.53
N LYS A 2 12.45 22.58 5.19
CA LYS A 2 13.56 21.68 5.59
C LYS A 2 14.14 21.05 4.32
N PRO A 3 15.47 20.87 4.22
CA PRO A 3 16.07 20.27 3.03
C PRO A 3 15.52 18.85 2.86
N ILE A 4 15.06 18.51 1.66
CA ILE A 4 14.46 17.21 1.28
C ILE A 4 15.29 16.03 1.81
N GLY A 5 16.63 16.15 1.80
CA GLY A 5 17.53 15.13 2.34
C GLY A 5 17.42 14.88 3.86
N LYS A 6 17.11 15.89 4.68
CA LYS A 6 16.89 15.71 6.13
C LYS A 6 15.57 14.98 6.41
N GLU A 7 14.56 15.23 5.59
CA GLU A 7 13.25 14.59 5.76
C GLU A 7 13.27 13.11 5.36
N ILE A 8 13.93 12.77 4.24
CA ILE A 8 14.17 11.37 3.85
C ILE A 8 14.97 10.63 4.94
N ARG A 9 16.07 11.23 5.43
CA ARG A 9 16.97 10.58 6.41
C ARG A 9 16.29 10.31 7.76
N LEU A 10 15.25 11.07 8.10
CA LEU A 10 14.46 10.85 9.31
C LEU A 10 13.31 9.87 9.10
N ARG A 11 12.63 9.93 7.94
CA ARG A 11 11.44 9.12 7.67
C ARG A 11 11.76 7.73 7.13
N PHE A 12 12.81 7.57 6.33
CA PHE A 12 13.16 6.27 5.74
C PHE A 12 13.48 5.21 6.79
N PRO A 13 14.32 5.47 7.82
CA PRO A 13 14.55 4.49 8.88
C PRO A 13 13.30 4.20 9.71
N ARG A 14 12.43 5.21 9.88
CA ARG A 14 11.17 5.06 10.62
C ARG A 14 10.17 4.20 9.86
N LEU A 15 10.08 4.38 8.55
CA LEU A 15 9.28 3.56 7.64
C LEU A 15 9.75 2.11 7.72
N THR A 16 11.06 1.87 7.51
CA THR A 16 11.61 0.51 7.53
C THR A 16 11.40 -0.16 8.88
N MET A 17 11.65 0.53 9.99
CA MET A 17 11.40 -0.01 11.33
C MET A 17 9.92 -0.34 11.56
N SER A 18 9.00 0.53 11.13
CA SER A 18 7.56 0.26 11.28
C SER A 18 7.13 -0.94 10.44
N LEU A 19 7.69 -1.09 9.24
CA LEU A 19 7.41 -2.21 8.35
C LEU A 19 7.97 -3.52 8.91
N ILE A 20 9.20 -3.50 9.41
CA ILE A 20 9.85 -4.63 10.10
C ILE A 20 9.02 -5.04 11.32
N MET A 21 8.64 -4.08 12.17
CA MET A 21 7.80 -4.37 13.34
C MET A 21 6.46 -4.97 12.96
N SER A 22 5.80 -4.43 11.93
CA SER A 22 4.55 -5.01 11.44
C SER A 22 4.72 -6.46 10.97
N ILE A 23 5.82 -6.78 10.28
CA ILE A 23 6.11 -8.15 9.84
C ILE A 23 6.38 -9.05 11.04
N ILE A 24 7.19 -8.59 12.01
CA ILE A 24 7.47 -9.34 13.24
C ILE A 24 6.17 -9.65 13.99
N PHE A 25 5.32 -8.65 14.22
CA PHE A 25 4.04 -8.86 14.92
C PHE A 25 3.08 -9.74 14.12
N TRP A 26 3.10 -9.67 12.78
CA TRP A 26 2.33 -10.58 11.95
C TRP A 26 2.81 -12.04 12.10
N ILE A 27 4.12 -12.29 12.09
CA ILE A 27 4.71 -13.61 12.35
C ILE A 27 4.34 -14.09 13.77
N VAL A 28 4.47 -13.22 14.78
CA VAL A 28 4.08 -13.51 16.15
C VAL A 28 2.60 -13.86 16.23
N SER A 29 1.73 -13.15 15.52
CA SER A 29 0.28 -13.43 15.48
C SER A 29 -0.06 -14.78 14.84
N ALA A 30 0.83 -15.30 13.99
CA ALA A 30 0.65 -16.61 13.35
C ALA A 30 1.19 -17.76 14.21
N ILE A 31 2.23 -17.52 15.02
CA ILE A 31 2.93 -18.57 15.78
C ILE A 31 2.45 -18.66 17.23
N VAL A 32 2.22 -17.53 17.91
CA VAL A 32 1.98 -17.51 19.36
C VAL A 32 0.55 -17.94 19.72
N PRO A 33 -0.52 -17.41 19.09
CA PRO A 33 -1.89 -17.80 19.46
C PRO A 33 -2.17 -19.31 19.42
N PRO A 34 -1.70 -20.08 18.40
CA PRO A 34 -1.91 -21.53 18.36
C PRO A 34 -1.30 -22.29 19.54
N THR A 35 -0.19 -21.79 20.11
CA THR A 35 0.44 -22.45 21.27
C THR A 35 -0.35 -22.32 22.57
N MET A 36 -1.39 -21.47 22.59
CA MET A 36 -2.26 -21.21 23.73
C MET A 36 -3.68 -21.70 23.49
N GLU A 37 -3.89 -22.56 22.50
CA GLU A 37 -5.17 -23.24 22.28
C GLU A 37 -5.54 -24.06 23.53
N ASN A 38 -6.83 -24.04 23.90
CA ASN A 38 -7.40 -24.72 25.07
C ASN A 38 -7.04 -24.13 26.44
N ILE A 39 -6.39 -22.96 26.49
CA ILE A 39 -6.21 -22.21 27.74
C ILE A 39 -7.35 -21.19 27.86
N GLU A 40 -8.25 -21.42 28.81
CA GLU A 40 -9.30 -20.47 29.16
C GLU A 40 -8.74 -19.38 30.07
N VAL A 41 -9.20 -18.14 29.86
CA VAL A 41 -8.79 -17.02 30.70
C VAL A 41 -9.65 -17.02 31.96
N PRO A 42 -9.07 -17.14 33.16
CA PRO A 42 -9.86 -17.15 34.38
C PRO A 42 -10.64 -15.83 34.51
N GLY A 43 -11.97 -15.93 34.61
CA GLY A 43 -12.88 -14.79 34.74
C GLY A 43 -13.43 -14.21 33.42
N LEU A 44 -12.99 -14.72 32.26
CA LEU A 44 -13.56 -14.41 30.95
C LEU A 44 -13.76 -15.74 30.22
N ASP A 45 -14.99 -16.12 29.89
CA ASP A 45 -15.31 -17.34 29.10
C ASP A 45 -14.82 -17.21 27.64
N LEU A 46 -13.54 -16.91 27.46
CA LEU A 46 -12.85 -16.61 26.23
C LEU A 46 -11.50 -17.34 26.23
N GLU A 47 -11.12 -17.86 25.07
CA GLU A 47 -9.82 -18.48 24.88
C GLU A 47 -8.70 -17.42 24.91
N ALA A 48 -7.60 -17.74 25.60
CA ALA A 48 -6.40 -16.91 25.63
C ALA A 48 -5.81 -16.72 24.23
N SER A 49 -5.91 -17.75 23.37
CA SER A 49 -5.52 -17.72 21.95
C SER A 49 -6.12 -16.51 21.23
N LEU A 50 -7.42 -16.26 21.40
CA LEU A 50 -8.17 -15.22 20.73
C LEU A 50 -7.74 -13.83 21.20
N LEU A 51 -7.54 -13.64 22.51
CA LEU A 51 -7.07 -12.36 23.05
C LEU A 51 -5.68 -12.01 22.55
N VAL A 52 -4.75 -12.97 22.59
CA VAL A 52 -3.37 -12.77 22.11
C VAL A 52 -3.37 -12.49 20.61
N TRP A 53 -4.21 -13.19 19.84
CA TRP A 53 -4.36 -12.92 18.41
C TRP A 53 -4.86 -11.50 18.14
N ILE A 54 -5.91 -11.04 18.84
CA ILE A 54 -6.43 -9.67 18.67
C ILE A 54 -5.36 -8.63 18.99
N ILE A 55 -4.64 -8.79 20.10
CA ILE A 55 -3.62 -7.83 20.53
C ILE A 55 -2.47 -7.78 19.53
N THR A 56 -1.96 -8.94 19.10
CA THR A 56 -0.83 -9.03 18.17
C THR A 56 -1.19 -8.45 16.79
N VAL A 57 -2.39 -8.76 16.28
CA VAL A 57 -2.91 -8.19 15.03
C VAL A 57 -3.12 -6.68 15.14
N ALA A 58 -3.67 -6.20 16.27
CA ALA A 58 -3.86 -4.76 16.49
C ALA A 58 -2.54 -4.00 16.49
N VAL A 59 -1.51 -4.53 17.16
CA VAL A 59 -0.17 -3.92 17.17
C VAL A 59 0.46 -3.94 15.77
N ALA A 60 0.37 -5.07 15.05
CA ALA A 60 0.84 -5.14 13.66
C ALA A 60 0.15 -4.07 12.79
N MET A 61 -1.16 -3.93 12.93
CA MET A 61 -1.96 -2.94 12.19
C MET A 61 -1.54 -1.50 12.49
N LEU A 62 -1.27 -1.16 13.75
CA LEU A 62 -0.77 0.17 14.13
C LEU A 62 0.58 0.49 13.46
N PHE A 63 1.51 -0.46 13.46
CA PHE A 63 2.79 -0.30 12.79
C PHE A 63 2.63 -0.17 11.28
N LEU A 64 1.72 -0.94 10.68
CA LEU A 64 1.48 -0.90 9.25
C LEU A 64 0.81 0.42 8.82
N LEU A 65 -0.15 0.94 9.59
CA LEU A 65 -0.75 2.26 9.35
C LEU A 65 0.31 3.38 9.44
N ARG A 66 1.19 3.30 10.44
CA ARG A 66 2.32 4.23 10.57
C ARG A 66 3.27 4.14 9.37
N ALA A 67 3.59 2.93 8.93
CA ALA A 67 4.41 2.70 7.75
C ALA A 67 3.75 3.30 6.49
N LEU A 68 2.43 3.12 6.30
CA LEU A 68 1.72 3.72 5.17
C LEU A 68 1.77 5.25 5.19
N SER A 69 1.62 5.87 6.36
CA SER A 69 1.72 7.33 6.48
C SER A 69 3.10 7.85 6.11
N ASP A 70 4.17 7.18 6.56
CA ASP A 70 5.54 7.57 6.19
C ASP A 70 5.84 7.26 4.71
N ALA A 71 5.27 6.17 4.18
CA ALA A 71 5.40 5.77 2.77
C ALA A 71 4.73 6.77 1.82
N LEU A 72 3.55 7.33 2.17
CA LEU A 72 2.89 8.38 1.38
C LEU A 72 3.83 9.57 1.15
N ILE A 73 4.44 10.05 2.23
CA ILE A 73 5.29 11.25 2.19
C ILE A 73 6.62 10.97 1.47
N LEU A 74 7.22 9.81 1.71
CA LEU A 74 8.40 9.38 0.97
C LEU A 74 8.10 9.17 -0.52
N GLY A 75 6.93 8.63 -0.84
CA GLY A 75 6.46 8.43 -2.19
C GLY A 75 6.29 9.71 -2.98
N ASP A 76 5.76 10.77 -2.36
CA ASP A 76 5.69 12.09 -3.00
C ASP A 76 7.09 12.62 -3.37
N ILE A 77 8.10 12.36 -2.51
CA ILE A 77 9.50 12.75 -2.79
C ILE A 77 10.12 11.86 -3.87
N LEU A 78 9.91 10.55 -3.80
CA LEU A 78 10.40 9.59 -4.79
C LEU A 78 9.83 9.89 -6.18
N THR A 79 8.52 10.09 -6.27
CA THR A 79 7.84 10.43 -7.52
C THR A 79 8.34 11.75 -8.09
N ASP A 80 8.64 12.77 -7.27
CA ASP A 80 9.29 14.00 -7.74
C ASP A 80 10.67 13.76 -8.35
N ILE A 81 11.49 12.91 -7.72
CA ILE A 81 12.80 12.53 -8.24
C ILE A 81 12.66 11.77 -9.57
N PHE A 82 11.70 10.84 -9.65
CA PHE A 82 11.42 10.06 -10.86
C PHE A 82 10.92 10.95 -12.01
N VAL A 83 10.00 11.88 -11.74
CA VAL A 83 9.50 12.84 -12.75
C VAL A 83 10.65 13.68 -13.31
N LYS A 84 11.50 14.24 -12.44
CA LYS A 84 12.68 15.02 -12.85
C LYS A 84 13.66 14.19 -13.67
N ARG A 85 13.88 12.93 -13.30
CA ARG A 85 14.84 12.04 -13.99
C ARG A 85 14.33 11.58 -15.36
N ILE A 86 13.03 11.33 -15.51
CA ILE A 86 12.46 10.85 -16.79
C ILE A 86 12.19 12.03 -17.75
N GLY A 87 12.10 13.27 -17.25
CA GLY A 87 11.92 14.46 -18.08
C GLY A 87 10.52 14.60 -18.69
N ILE A 88 9.54 13.95 -18.04
CA ILE A 88 8.13 13.96 -18.44
C ILE A 88 7.57 15.36 -18.16
N LYS A 89 6.89 15.96 -19.14
CA LYS A 89 6.13 17.20 -18.94
C LYS A 89 5.14 17.00 -17.79
N GLN A 90 5.05 17.97 -16.89
CA GLN A 90 4.32 17.93 -15.60
C GLN A 90 2.83 17.54 -15.64
N GLU A 91 2.24 17.29 -16.82
CA GLU A 91 0.83 16.95 -16.98
C GLU A 91 0.45 15.54 -16.51
N VAL A 92 1.42 14.62 -16.45
CA VAL A 92 1.19 13.28 -15.87
C VAL A 92 1.72 13.29 -14.44
N SER A 93 0.88 12.93 -13.47
CA SER A 93 1.22 12.96 -12.04
C SER A 93 1.44 11.55 -11.48
N PRO A 94 2.67 11.01 -11.53
CA PRO A 94 3.04 9.75 -10.86
C PRO A 94 2.71 9.74 -9.37
N LYS A 95 2.68 10.92 -8.72
CA LYS A 95 2.20 11.10 -7.34
C LYS A 95 0.80 10.54 -7.15
N ARG A 96 -0.10 10.80 -8.10
CA ARG A 96 -1.48 10.30 -8.04
C ARG A 96 -1.50 8.77 -8.10
N ALA A 97 -0.81 8.17 -9.06
CA ALA A 97 -0.75 6.70 -9.16
C ALA A 97 -0.16 6.03 -7.91
N PHE A 98 0.88 6.62 -7.32
CA PHE A 98 1.46 6.10 -6.07
C PHE A 98 0.47 6.21 -4.90
N ARG A 99 -0.26 7.32 -4.81
CA ARG A 99 -1.30 7.52 -3.80
C ARG A 99 -2.45 6.54 -3.97
N ASP A 100 -2.91 6.34 -5.20
CA ASP A 100 -3.96 5.38 -5.52
C ASP A 100 -3.53 3.95 -5.17
N PHE A 101 -2.26 3.60 -5.40
CA PHE A 101 -1.69 2.33 -4.96
C PHE A 101 -1.72 2.18 -3.43
N ILE A 102 -1.38 3.21 -2.68
CA ILE A 102 -1.50 3.19 -1.22
C ILE A 102 -2.96 3.06 -0.78
N TYR A 103 -3.90 3.72 -1.47
CA TYR A 103 -5.32 3.57 -1.17
C TYR A 103 -5.82 2.14 -1.42
N ILE A 104 -5.33 1.42 -2.42
CA ILE A 104 -5.61 -0.01 -2.60
C ILE A 104 -5.19 -0.79 -1.34
N ILE A 105 -3.98 -0.56 -0.83
CA ILE A 105 -3.49 -1.22 0.39
C ILE A 105 -4.41 -0.89 1.57
N VAL A 106 -4.78 0.37 1.76
CA VAL A 106 -5.69 0.80 2.84
C VAL A 106 -7.06 0.11 2.72
N VAL A 107 -7.64 0.04 1.52
CA VAL A 107 -8.92 -0.64 1.29
C VAL A 107 -8.84 -2.12 1.65
N ILE A 108 -7.77 -2.80 1.24
CA ILE A 108 -7.53 -4.21 1.57
C ILE A 108 -7.46 -4.40 3.09
N LEU A 109 -6.72 -3.53 3.80
CA LEU A 109 -6.56 -3.62 5.25
C LEU A 109 -7.86 -3.38 6.00
N VAL A 110 -8.63 -2.37 5.59
CA VAL A 110 -9.93 -2.07 6.19
C VAL A 110 -10.87 -3.25 5.99
N ALA A 111 -10.94 -3.80 4.78
CA ALA A 111 -11.75 -4.99 4.50
C ALA A 111 -11.31 -6.20 5.33
N ALA A 112 -10.00 -6.45 5.44
CA ALA A 112 -9.44 -7.55 6.22
C ALA A 112 -9.72 -7.41 7.73
N ALA A 113 -9.63 -6.20 8.28
CA ALA A 113 -9.89 -5.94 9.69
C ALA A 113 -11.38 -6.08 10.05
N ILE A 114 -12.27 -5.66 9.15
CA ILE A 114 -13.72 -5.72 9.36
C ILE A 114 -14.26 -7.16 9.16
N SER A 115 -13.66 -7.93 8.24
CA SER A 115 -14.09 -9.30 7.91
C SER A 115 -14.34 -10.24 9.12
N PRO A 116 -13.40 -10.41 10.07
CA PRO A 116 -13.61 -11.30 11.22
C PRO A 116 -14.67 -10.78 12.19
N VAL A 117 -14.86 -9.46 12.28
CA VAL A 117 -15.91 -8.85 13.10
C VAL A 117 -17.29 -9.20 12.53
N LEU A 118 -17.45 -9.10 11.21
CA LEU A 118 -18.71 -9.41 10.54
C LEU A 118 -19.06 -10.89 10.53
N GLY A 119 -18.05 -11.76 10.43
CA GLY A 119 -18.24 -13.21 10.46
C GLY A 119 -18.85 -13.71 11.79
N LYS A 120 -18.77 -12.91 12.86
CA LYS A 120 -19.34 -13.22 14.18
C LYS A 120 -20.79 -12.72 14.34
N VAL A 121 -21.34 -11.98 13.38
CA VAL A 121 -22.68 -11.37 13.48
C VAL A 121 -23.75 -12.31 12.93
N GLY A 122 -24.27 -13.22 13.77
CA GLY A 122 -25.49 -14.00 13.55
C GLY A 122 -25.65 -14.62 12.15
N ASN A 123 -26.90 -14.84 11.71
CA ASN A 123 -27.21 -15.47 10.41
C ASN A 123 -26.89 -14.58 9.19
N PHE A 124 -26.65 -13.28 9.37
CA PHE A 124 -26.36 -12.34 8.27
C PHE A 124 -24.86 -12.06 8.05
N GLY A 125 -23.99 -12.57 8.93
CA GLY A 125 -22.56 -12.27 8.91
C GLY A 125 -21.87 -12.62 7.60
N ASN A 126 -22.21 -13.78 7.01
CA ASN A 126 -21.66 -14.20 5.72
C ASN A 126 -22.12 -13.30 4.56
N THR A 127 -23.39 -12.89 4.55
CA THR A 127 -23.91 -11.99 3.52
C THR A 127 -23.26 -10.61 3.62
N LEU A 128 -23.11 -10.05 4.82
CA LEU A 128 -22.41 -8.77 5.02
C LEU A 128 -20.93 -8.85 4.60
N ARG A 129 -20.25 -9.94 4.94
CA ARG A 129 -18.86 -10.19 4.54
C ARG A 129 -18.71 -10.22 3.01
N ASN A 130 -19.63 -10.88 2.31
CA ASN A 130 -19.62 -10.94 0.85
C ASN A 130 -19.85 -9.55 0.24
N ILE A 131 -20.83 -8.79 0.75
CA ILE A 131 -21.12 -7.43 0.27
C ILE A 131 -19.86 -6.56 0.39
N ILE A 132 -19.23 -6.54 1.56
CA ILE A 132 -18.02 -5.74 1.79
C ILE A 132 -16.85 -6.19 0.91
N THR A 133 -16.72 -7.49 0.68
CA THR A 133 -15.70 -8.02 -0.23
C THR A 133 -15.92 -7.51 -1.65
N TYR A 134 -17.15 -7.53 -2.16
CA TYR A 134 -17.47 -7.01 -3.49
C TYR A 134 -17.32 -5.48 -3.59
N VAL A 135 -17.71 -4.74 -2.55
CA VAL A 135 -17.50 -3.29 -2.50
C VAL A 135 -16.01 -2.95 -2.52
N ALA A 136 -15.21 -3.62 -1.69
CA ALA A 136 -13.76 -3.45 -1.68
C ALA A 136 -13.15 -3.78 -3.05
N LEU A 137 -13.59 -4.87 -3.68
CA LEU A 137 -13.13 -5.26 -5.01
C LEU A 137 -13.51 -4.22 -6.07
N GLY A 138 -14.73 -3.67 -6.03
CA GLY A 138 -15.15 -2.59 -6.93
C GLY A 138 -14.29 -1.33 -6.79
N ILE A 139 -13.99 -0.91 -5.55
CA ILE A 139 -13.10 0.23 -5.26
C ILE A 139 -11.69 -0.05 -5.80
N ILE A 140 -11.16 -1.25 -5.57
CA ILE A 140 -9.83 -1.65 -6.04
C ILE A 140 -9.76 -1.59 -7.57
N LEU A 141 -10.78 -2.08 -8.29
CA LEU A 141 -10.82 -2.03 -9.75
C LEU A 141 -10.78 -0.60 -10.28
N ILE A 142 -11.53 0.32 -9.66
CA ILE A 142 -11.51 1.74 -10.02
C ILE A 142 -10.11 2.34 -9.82
N LEU A 143 -9.46 2.05 -8.69
CA LEU A 143 -8.11 2.53 -8.41
C LEU A 143 -7.07 1.95 -9.39
N ILE A 144 -7.18 0.66 -9.73
CA ILE A 144 -6.31 0.02 -10.72
C ILE A 144 -6.50 0.67 -12.10
N TYR A 145 -7.73 0.99 -12.50
CA TYR A 145 -8.00 1.69 -13.75
C TYR A 145 -7.33 3.07 -13.79
N ASP A 146 -7.44 3.84 -12.70
CA ASP A 146 -6.80 5.16 -12.59
C ASP A 146 -5.27 5.06 -12.68
N ILE A 147 -4.66 4.09 -12.00
CA ILE A 147 -3.22 3.83 -12.09
C ILE A 147 -2.84 3.44 -13.52
N GLY A 148 -3.57 2.51 -14.13
CA GLY A 148 -3.32 2.04 -15.49
C GLY A 148 -3.37 3.17 -16.52
N ARG A 149 -4.34 4.07 -16.40
CA ARG A 149 -4.46 5.26 -17.26
C ARG A 149 -3.26 6.20 -17.11
N ILE A 150 -2.74 6.36 -15.90
CA ILE A 150 -1.53 7.19 -15.65
C ILE A 150 -0.30 6.52 -16.26
N VAL A 151 -0.10 5.22 -16.00
CA VAL A 151 1.03 4.45 -16.54
C VAL A 151 1.04 4.44 -18.07
N TYR A 152 -0.13 4.28 -18.70
CA TYR A 152 -0.24 4.33 -20.16
C TYR A 152 0.30 5.64 -20.74
N ARG A 153 -0.12 6.79 -20.19
CA ARG A 153 0.37 8.10 -20.67
C ARG A 153 1.87 8.28 -20.49
N ILE A 154 2.43 7.74 -19.39
CA ILE A 154 3.88 7.78 -19.14
C ILE A 154 4.62 7.01 -20.24
N ILE A 155 4.13 5.81 -20.59
CA ILE A 155 4.74 4.95 -21.60
C ILE A 155 4.61 5.62 -22.98
N GLU A 156 3.44 6.15 -23.32
CA GLU A 156 3.19 6.83 -24.60
C GLU A 156 4.15 8.02 -24.82
N GLN A 157 4.27 8.90 -23.82
CA GLN A 157 5.18 10.05 -23.90
C GLN A 157 6.65 9.61 -24.04
N ARG A 158 7.04 8.51 -23.39
CA ARG A 158 8.39 7.99 -23.50
C ARG A 158 8.66 7.39 -24.87
N ALA A 159 7.69 6.66 -25.43
CA ALA A 159 7.77 6.11 -26.78
C ALA A 159 7.92 7.22 -27.83
N GLN A 160 7.11 8.29 -27.74
CA GLN A 160 7.22 9.46 -28.62
C GLN A 160 8.60 10.12 -28.50
N SER A 161 9.09 10.37 -27.28
CA SER A 161 10.43 10.96 -27.10
C SER A 161 11.55 10.08 -27.64
N MET A 162 11.40 8.75 -27.64
CA MET A 162 12.39 7.84 -28.22
C MET A 162 12.31 7.85 -29.75
N ALA A 163 11.11 7.85 -30.32
CA ALA A 163 10.89 7.96 -31.75
C ALA A 163 11.50 9.26 -32.30
N ASP A 164 11.25 10.41 -31.65
CA ASP A 164 11.82 11.70 -32.06
C ASP A 164 13.35 11.72 -32.03
N ARG A 165 13.96 11.04 -31.05
CA ARG A 165 15.43 10.93 -30.95
C ARG A 165 15.99 10.07 -32.07
N LEU A 166 15.32 8.97 -32.41
CA LEU A 166 15.72 8.09 -33.50
C LEU A 166 15.59 8.80 -34.85
N ALA A 167 14.48 9.52 -35.07
CA ALA A 167 14.27 10.33 -36.27
C ALA A 167 15.38 11.37 -36.47
N LYS A 168 15.71 12.13 -35.41
CA LYS A 168 16.81 13.11 -35.45
C LYS A 168 18.19 12.48 -35.69
N MET A 169 18.43 11.25 -35.24
CA MET A 169 19.69 10.56 -35.51
C MET A 169 19.77 10.10 -36.97
N ALA A 170 18.66 9.64 -37.54
CA ALA A 170 18.58 9.26 -38.95
C ALA A 170 18.80 10.47 -39.88
N GLU A 171 18.11 11.58 -39.65
CA GLU A 171 18.28 12.82 -40.44
C GLU A 171 19.73 13.34 -40.39
N LYS A 172 20.39 13.22 -39.23
CA LYS A 172 21.79 13.64 -39.06
C LYS A 172 22.80 12.70 -39.74
N SER A 173 22.38 11.47 -40.05
CA SER A 173 23.16 10.48 -40.79
C SER A 173 23.00 10.59 -42.30
N GLU A 174 21.86 11.09 -42.79
CA GLU A 174 21.59 11.31 -44.22
C GLU A 174 22.07 12.68 -44.74
N GLY A 175 22.31 13.64 -43.85
CA GLY A 175 22.85 14.98 -44.19
C GLY A 175 24.37 15.07 -44.36
N LYS A 176 25.07 13.95 -44.62
CA LYS A 176 26.50 13.85 -44.94
C LYS A 176 26.68 13.11 -46.25
#